data_AF-A0A423UZG0-F1
#
_entry.id   AF-A0A423UZG0-F1
#
_cell.length_a   1.000
_cell.length_b   1.000
_cell.length_c   1.000
_cell.angle_alpha   90.00
_cell.angle_beta   90.00
_cell.angle_gamma   90.00
#
_symmetry.space_group_name_H-M   'P 1'
#
loop_
_entity.id
_entity.type
_entity.pdbx_description
1 polymer ?
#
loop_
_entity_poly.entity_id
_entity_poly.type
_entity_poly.pdbx_seq_one_letter_code
_entity_poly.pdbx_strand_id
1 'polypeptide(L)'
;MENDSTPRPHFVVQIHDARRLHFDFRLEVDGVLKSWAVPRGPSENPSDRRLAVPTEDHALEYREFEGVIPRGESGSGTVIVWDQGTYRPLGHDGQGDAVPFAQSLELGHATFWLYGSKLHGEFALTRIQKGDEPDSGGHEAWLLIKANDRLAVRGRPGSPDPYHARSARTGRTLHQVAAAAARGGEG
;
A
#
# COMPACT_ATOMS: atom_id res chain seq x y z
N MET A 1 5.77 -13.25 28.29
CA MET A 1 6.07 -13.30 26.85
C MET A 1 4.81 -13.82 26.19
N GLU A 2 3.95 -12.93 25.70
CA GLU A 2 2.71 -13.36 25.04
C GLU A 2 3.06 -14.06 23.74
N ASN A 3 2.53 -15.27 23.61
CA ASN A 3 2.69 -16.12 22.45
C ASN A 3 1.74 -15.59 21.38
N ASP A 4 2.23 -14.72 20.49
CA ASP A 4 1.50 -14.19 19.32
C ASP A 4 1.30 -15.32 18.30
N SER A 5 0.42 -16.27 18.61
CA SER A 5 0.11 -17.46 17.80
C SER A 5 -0.90 -17.19 16.69
N THR A 6 -1.39 -15.96 16.57
CA THR A 6 -2.21 -15.51 15.44
C THR A 6 -1.31 -15.16 14.25
N PRO A 7 -1.50 -15.79 13.07
CA PRO A 7 -0.79 -15.39 11.87
C PRO A 7 -1.04 -13.90 11.60
N ARG A 8 0.04 -13.13 11.41
CA ARG A 8 -0.08 -11.71 11.10
C ARG A 8 -0.63 -11.53 9.67
N PRO A 9 -1.61 -10.65 9.45
CA PRO A 9 -2.15 -10.37 8.12
C PRO A 9 -1.07 -9.79 7.21
N HIS A 10 -1.21 -9.99 5.90
CA HIS A 10 -0.24 -9.54 4.93
C HIS A 10 -0.46 -8.10 4.46
N PHE A 11 0.63 -7.48 4.01
CA PHE A 11 0.55 -6.26 3.22
C PHE A 11 1.40 -6.39 1.96
N VAL A 12 1.06 -5.59 0.96
CA VAL A 12 1.83 -5.47 -0.27
C VAL A 12 1.80 -4.03 -0.75
N VAL A 13 2.92 -3.62 -1.35
CA VAL A 13 3.02 -2.37 -2.09
C VAL A 13 3.49 -2.71 -3.50
N GLN A 14 2.66 -2.43 -4.49
CA GLN A 14 2.99 -2.60 -5.90
C GLN A 14 3.30 -1.25 -6.53
N ILE A 15 4.31 -1.18 -7.39
CA ILE A 15 4.44 -0.03 -8.31
C ILE A 15 3.68 -0.37 -9.57
N HIS A 16 2.84 0.56 -10.00
CA HIS A 16 1.97 0.41 -11.15
C HIS A 16 2.22 1.54 -12.15
N ASP A 17 2.87 1.19 -13.27
CA ASP A 17 3.09 2.07 -14.41
C ASP A 17 1.89 2.00 -15.37
N ALA A 18 0.77 2.56 -14.90
CA ALA A 18 -0.46 2.73 -15.66
C ALA A 18 -0.46 4.06 -16.43
N ARG A 19 -1.64 4.60 -16.77
CA ARG A 19 -1.77 5.97 -17.33
C ARG A 19 -1.05 7.03 -16.48
N ARG A 20 -1.05 6.83 -15.16
CA ARG A 20 -0.25 7.59 -14.20
C ARG A 20 0.45 6.58 -13.32
N LEU A 21 1.76 6.76 -13.17
CA LEU A 21 2.57 6.01 -12.22
C LEU A 21 2.07 6.25 -10.80
N HIS A 22 1.82 5.18 -10.06
CA HIS A 22 1.44 5.23 -8.65
C HIS A 22 1.90 3.96 -7.93
N PHE A 23 1.76 3.97 -6.60
CA PHE A 23 1.97 2.80 -5.77
C PHE A 23 0.63 2.30 -5.27
N ASP A 24 0.27 1.06 -5.54
CA ASP A 24 -0.88 0.42 -4.93
C ASP A 24 -0.46 -0.13 -3.56
N PHE A 25 -0.97 0.48 -2.49
CA PHE A 25 -0.76 0.06 -1.12
C PHE A 25 -1.94 -0.78 -0.67
N ARG A 26 -1.70 -2.01 -0.20
CA ARG A 26 -2.77 -2.95 0.13
C ARG A 26 -2.54 -3.67 1.46
N LEU A 27 -3.63 -3.88 2.18
CA LEU A 27 -3.66 -4.57 3.47
C LEU A 27 -4.70 -5.70 3.41
N GLU A 28 -4.31 -6.89 3.86
CA GLU A 28 -5.22 -8.02 4.02
C GLU A 28 -6.16 -7.78 5.21
N VAL A 29 -7.46 -7.65 4.94
CA VAL A 29 -8.51 -7.42 5.94
C VAL A 29 -9.72 -8.26 5.56
N ASP A 30 -10.21 -9.08 6.49
CA ASP A 30 -11.42 -9.90 6.33
C ASP A 30 -11.48 -10.69 5.01
N GLY A 31 -10.34 -11.26 4.60
CA GLY A 31 -10.25 -12.13 3.42
C GLY A 31 -10.06 -11.42 2.08
N VAL A 32 -9.89 -10.09 2.06
CA VAL A 32 -9.61 -9.31 0.85
C VAL A 32 -8.43 -8.35 1.04
N LEU A 33 -7.88 -7.84 -0.05
CA LEU A 33 -6.88 -6.76 -0.04
C LEU A 33 -7.59 -5.40 -0.14
N LYS A 34 -7.77 -4.74 1.00
CA LYS A 34 -8.18 -3.32 1.04
C LYS A 34 -7.06 -2.49 0.43
N SER A 35 -7.40 -1.66 -0.56
CA SER A 35 -6.42 -1.12 -1.49
C SER A 35 -6.53 0.40 -1.66
N TRP A 36 -5.38 1.06 -1.77
CA TRP A 36 -5.26 2.49 -2.04
C TRP A 36 -4.18 2.78 -3.08
N ALA A 37 -4.49 3.62 -4.06
CA ALA A 37 -3.50 4.23 -4.94
C ALA A 37 -2.82 5.40 -4.23
N VAL A 38 -1.50 5.35 -4.13
CA VAL A 38 -0.62 6.35 -3.49
C VAL A 38 0.29 6.96 -4.57
N PRO A 39 -0.07 8.11 -5.18
CA PRO A 39 0.63 8.62 -6.37
C PRO A 39 2.11 8.90 -6.15
N ARG A 40 2.49 9.35 -4.96
CA ARG A 40 3.89 9.64 -4.61
C ARG A 40 4.56 8.51 -3.82
N GLY A 41 3.89 7.36 -3.67
CA GLY A 41 4.32 6.25 -2.85
C GLY A 41 4.37 6.53 -1.34
N PRO A 42 4.52 5.48 -0.53
CA PRO A 42 4.73 5.58 0.92
C PRO A 42 6.02 6.34 1.25
N SER A 43 6.17 6.83 2.47
CA SER A 43 7.39 7.49 2.92
C SER A 43 7.74 7.05 4.33
N GLU A 44 9.03 6.88 4.60
CA GLU A 44 9.55 6.64 5.94
C GLU A 44 9.79 7.95 6.72
N ASN A 45 9.49 9.11 6.11
CA ASN A 45 9.57 10.40 6.76
C ASN A 45 8.22 10.77 7.40
N PRO A 46 8.16 10.98 8.73
CA PRO A 46 6.91 11.29 9.44
C PRO A 46 6.34 12.67 9.11
N SER A 47 7.12 13.57 8.50
CA SER A 47 6.64 14.86 8.02
C SER A 47 5.89 14.77 6.68
N ASP A 48 5.99 13.65 5.97
CA ASP A 48 5.34 13.47 4.68
C ASP A 48 3.89 12.99 4.85
N ARG A 49 2.96 13.78 4.33
CA ARG A 49 1.54 13.38 4.21
C ARG A 49 1.28 12.84 2.82
N ARG A 50 1.15 11.51 2.68
CA ARG A 50 0.95 10.85 1.39
C ARG A 50 -0.54 10.65 1.14
N LEU A 51 -1.07 11.25 0.07
CA LEU A 51 -2.43 11.00 -0.39
C LEU A 51 -2.55 9.52 -0.79
N ALA A 52 -3.57 8.85 -0.26
CA ALA A 52 -3.96 7.49 -0.54
C ALA A 52 -5.42 7.50 -0.98
N VAL A 53 -5.70 7.13 -2.24
CA VAL A 53 -7.05 7.13 -2.81
C VAL A 53 -7.56 5.71 -2.81
N PRO A 54 -8.70 5.39 -2.16
CA PRO A 54 -9.27 4.05 -2.16
C PRO A 54 -9.50 3.56 -3.59
N THR A 55 -9.21 2.28 -3.82
CA THR A 55 -9.51 1.56 -5.05
C THR A 55 -10.38 0.35 -4.72
N GLU A 56 -10.79 -0.40 -5.73
CA GLU A 56 -11.52 -1.66 -5.52
C GLU A 56 -10.73 -2.63 -4.65
N ASP A 57 -11.43 -3.48 -3.92
CA ASP A 57 -10.84 -4.58 -3.17
C ASP A 57 -10.28 -5.62 -4.15
N HIS A 58 -9.16 -6.25 -3.79
CA HIS A 58 -8.53 -7.28 -4.61
C HIS A 58 -8.50 -8.62 -3.89
N ALA A 59 -8.50 -9.72 -4.65
CA ALA A 59 -8.31 -11.06 -4.10
C ALA A 59 -6.91 -11.21 -3.49
N LEU A 60 -6.77 -12.06 -2.47
CA LEU A 60 -5.51 -12.20 -1.72
C LEU A 60 -4.33 -12.63 -2.59
N GLU A 61 -4.59 -13.45 -3.62
CA GLU A 61 -3.59 -13.93 -4.59
C GLU A 61 -2.96 -12.78 -5.38
N TYR A 62 -3.68 -11.65 -5.52
CA TYR A 62 -3.19 -10.49 -6.26
C TYR A 62 -1.97 -9.83 -5.61
N ARG A 63 -1.71 -10.10 -4.31
CA ARG A 63 -0.47 -9.66 -3.64
C ARG A 63 0.80 -10.17 -4.32
N GLU A 64 0.68 -11.26 -5.06
CA GLU A 64 1.79 -11.89 -5.78
C GLU A 64 1.82 -11.51 -7.25
N PHE A 65 0.91 -10.66 -7.73
CA PHE A 65 0.89 -10.27 -9.12
C PHE A 65 2.06 -9.34 -9.46
N GLU A 66 2.83 -9.74 -10.47
CA GLU A 66 3.90 -8.97 -11.10
C GLU A 66 3.91 -9.34 -12.59
N GLY A 67 3.76 -8.35 -13.46
CA GLY A 67 3.53 -8.58 -14.89
C GLY A 67 3.04 -7.35 -15.63
N VAL A 68 2.48 -7.58 -16.82
CA VAL A 68 1.87 -6.53 -17.65
C VAL A 68 0.38 -6.81 -17.76
N ILE A 69 -0.43 -5.82 -17.38
CA ILE A 69 -1.87 -5.82 -17.60
C ILE A 69 -2.13 -5.31 -19.03
N PRO A 70 -2.80 -6.10 -19.89
CA PRO A 70 -3.00 -5.76 -21.30
C PRO A 70 -3.66 -4.39 -21.52
N ARG A 71 -3.38 -3.79 -22.68
CA ARG A 71 -4.05 -2.55 -23.09
C ARG A 71 -5.53 -2.78 -23.29
N GLY A 72 -6.35 -1.85 -22.80
CA GLY A 72 -7.81 -1.92 -22.88
C GLY A 72 -8.47 -2.55 -21.67
N GLU A 73 -7.69 -3.21 -20.79
CA GLU A 73 -8.17 -3.68 -19.50
C GLU A 73 -8.08 -2.58 -18.43
N SER A 74 -8.94 -2.69 -17.41
CA SER A 74 -8.88 -1.83 -16.23
C SER A 74 -7.52 -2.00 -15.53
N GLY A 75 -6.83 -0.89 -15.31
CA GLY A 75 -5.47 -0.92 -14.76
C GLY A 75 -4.40 -1.37 -15.76
N SER A 76 -4.61 -1.20 -17.08
CA SER A 76 -3.56 -1.47 -18.07
C SER A 76 -2.23 -0.79 -17.72
N GLY A 77 -1.14 -1.54 -17.70
CA GLY A 77 0.15 -1.04 -17.22
C GLY A 77 1.09 -2.16 -16.80
N THR A 78 2.32 -1.80 -16.42
CA THR A 78 3.26 -2.76 -15.84
C THR A 78 3.22 -2.68 -14.33
N VAL A 79 3.18 -3.83 -13.66
CA VAL A 79 3.11 -3.95 -12.20
C VAL A 79 4.31 -4.72 -11.68
N ILE A 80 4.95 -4.22 -10.63
CA ILE A 80 5.94 -4.96 -9.84
C ILE A 80 5.57 -4.96 -8.36
N VAL A 81 5.92 -6.02 -7.64
CA VAL A 81 5.79 -6.05 -6.17
C VAL A 81 6.97 -5.30 -5.56
N TRP A 82 6.77 -4.02 -5.22
CA TRP A 82 7.83 -3.18 -4.67
C TRP A 82 8.17 -3.56 -3.24
N ASP A 83 7.18 -3.80 -2.38
CA ASP A 83 7.41 -4.29 -1.02
C ASP A 83 6.30 -5.26 -0.63
N GLN A 84 6.58 -6.14 0.32
CA GLN A 84 5.61 -7.09 0.86
C GLN A 84 6.07 -7.58 2.23
N GLY A 85 5.11 -8.04 3.02
CA GLY A 85 5.41 -8.64 4.32
C GLY A 85 4.14 -8.89 5.12
N THR A 86 4.25 -8.71 6.43
CA THR A 86 3.10 -8.79 7.35
C THR A 86 2.96 -7.48 8.11
N TYR A 87 1.80 -7.25 8.70
CA TYR A 87 1.58 -6.11 9.58
C TYR A 87 0.88 -6.52 10.87
N ARG A 88 0.99 -5.66 11.89
CA ARG A 88 0.29 -5.82 13.17
C ARG A 88 -0.59 -4.59 13.41
N PRO A 89 -1.92 -4.75 13.50
CA PRO A 89 -2.83 -3.71 13.99
C PRO A 89 -2.39 -3.16 15.35
N LEU A 90 -2.53 -1.85 15.56
CA LEU A 90 -2.16 -1.18 16.82
C LEU A 90 -3.36 -0.45 17.47
N GLY A 91 -4.56 -0.57 16.92
CA GLY A 91 -5.76 0.07 17.46
C GLY A 91 -6.21 -0.60 18.75
N HIS A 92 -6.48 0.21 19.78
CA HIS A 92 -7.10 -0.20 21.03
C HIS A 92 -8.26 0.74 21.37
N ASP A 93 -9.29 0.24 22.05
CA ASP A 93 -10.41 1.05 22.52
C ASP A 93 -10.08 1.77 23.84
N GLY A 94 -11.07 2.45 24.43
CA GLY A 94 -10.89 3.20 25.69
C GLY A 94 -10.66 2.30 26.92
N GLN A 95 -10.89 1.00 26.79
CA GLN A 95 -10.74 -0.03 27.80
C GLN A 95 -9.39 -0.75 27.66
N GLY A 96 -8.71 -0.56 26.53
CA GLY A 96 -7.42 -1.16 26.20
C GLY A 96 -7.54 -2.44 25.36
N ASP A 97 -8.76 -2.84 24.99
CA ASP A 97 -8.99 -4.03 24.17
C ASP A 97 -8.63 -3.75 22.71
N ALA A 98 -8.10 -4.76 22.02
CA ALA A 98 -7.70 -4.63 20.62
C ALA A 98 -8.93 -4.39 19.73
N VAL A 99 -8.87 -3.35 18.90
CA VAL A 99 -9.94 -3.02 17.93
C VAL A 99 -9.69 -3.81 16.64
N PRO A 100 -10.70 -4.55 16.11
CA PRO A 100 -10.59 -5.19 14.81
C PRO A 100 -10.18 -4.19 13.72
N PHE A 101 -9.22 -4.57 12.88
CA PHE A 101 -8.63 -3.63 11.92
C PHE A 101 -9.65 -3.08 10.90
N ALA A 102 -10.62 -3.90 10.51
CA ALA A 102 -11.75 -3.46 9.67
C ALA A 102 -12.53 -2.31 10.32
N GLN A 103 -12.82 -2.41 11.61
CA GLN A 103 -13.51 -1.36 12.37
C GLN A 103 -12.66 -0.08 12.44
N SER A 104 -11.34 -0.18 12.61
CA SER A 104 -10.45 0.99 12.54
C SER A 104 -10.52 1.71 11.19
N LEU A 105 -10.60 0.96 10.08
CA LEU A 105 -10.78 1.53 8.75
C LEU A 105 -12.17 2.17 8.59
N GLU A 106 -13.23 1.54 9.08
CA GLU A 106 -14.59 2.11 9.07
C GLU A 106 -14.67 3.42 9.84
N LEU A 107 -14.05 3.49 11.02
CA LEU A 107 -13.93 4.72 11.82
C LEU A 107 -13.06 5.81 11.17
N GLY A 108 -12.37 5.49 10.07
CA GLY A 108 -11.56 6.44 9.32
C GLY A 108 -10.16 6.66 9.89
N HIS A 109 -9.71 5.84 10.85
CA HIS A 109 -8.35 5.91 11.39
C HIS A 109 -7.83 4.54 11.81
N ALA A 110 -6.78 4.07 11.14
CA ALA A 110 -6.13 2.81 11.44
C ALA A 110 -4.63 3.00 11.60
N THR A 111 -4.08 2.50 12.71
CA THR A 111 -2.64 2.45 12.99
C THR A 111 -2.15 1.01 12.95
N PHE A 112 -0.96 0.82 12.39
CA PHE A 112 -0.39 -0.51 12.20
C PHE A 112 1.13 -0.47 12.10
N TRP A 113 1.77 -1.55 12.54
CA TRP A 113 3.21 -1.77 12.39
C TRP A 113 3.50 -2.64 11.18
N LEU A 114 4.31 -2.16 10.25
CA LEU A 114 4.75 -2.92 9.06
C LEU A 114 6.05 -3.70 9.35
N TYR A 115 6.06 -4.94 8.87
CA TYR A 115 7.23 -5.84 8.83
C TYR A 115 7.51 -6.21 7.36
N GLY A 116 8.01 -5.24 6.59
CA GLY A 116 8.34 -5.38 5.17
C GLY A 116 9.77 -5.78 4.88
N SER A 117 10.11 -5.78 3.60
CA SER A 117 11.49 -5.78 3.14
C SER A 117 12.05 -4.35 3.01
N LYS A 118 11.17 -3.36 2.83
CA LYS A 118 11.54 -1.94 2.67
C LYS A 118 10.88 -1.07 3.72
N LEU A 119 9.57 -1.19 3.90
CA LEU A 119 8.81 -0.43 4.88
C LEU A 119 8.80 -1.13 6.23
N HIS A 120 9.15 -0.37 7.26
CA HIS A 120 9.18 -0.86 8.63
C HIS A 120 8.63 0.18 9.60
N GLY A 121 8.13 -0.29 10.74
CA GLY A 121 7.66 0.58 11.79
C GLY A 121 6.19 0.93 11.66
N GLU A 122 5.77 1.89 12.45
CA GLU A 122 4.38 2.31 12.58
C GLU A 122 3.99 3.31 11.49
N PHE A 123 2.81 3.07 10.93
CA PHE A 123 2.11 3.91 9.97
C PHE A 123 0.66 4.09 10.40
N ALA A 124 0.05 5.16 9.90
CA ALA A 124 -1.35 5.47 10.06
C ALA A 124 -2.01 5.73 8.70
N LEU A 125 -3.22 5.20 8.52
CA LEU A 125 -4.17 5.60 7.49
C LEU A 125 -5.27 6.44 8.16
N THR A 126 -5.42 7.70 7.73
CA THR A 126 -6.47 8.60 8.23
C THR A 126 -7.33 9.12 7.08
N ARG A 127 -8.63 8.88 7.13
CA ARG A 127 -9.62 9.39 6.17
C ARG A 127 -9.73 10.90 6.33
N ILE A 128 -9.68 11.61 5.22
CA ILE A 128 -9.96 13.05 5.17
C ILE A 128 -11.33 13.23 4.51
N GLN A 129 -12.27 13.84 5.23
CA GLN A 129 -13.51 14.31 4.62
C GLN A 129 -13.17 15.55 3.79
N LYS A 130 -13.50 15.52 2.49
CA LYS A 130 -13.58 16.76 1.72
C LYS A 130 -14.80 17.50 2.28
N GLY A 131 -14.64 18.76 2.68
CA GLY A 131 -15.65 19.54 3.39
C GLY A 131 -17.02 19.57 2.69
N ASP A 132 -18.05 19.93 3.45
CA ASP A 132 -19.50 19.94 3.14
C ASP A 132 -19.92 20.75 1.88
N GLU A 133 -19.32 20.49 0.73
CA GLU A 133 -19.75 21.03 -0.56
C GLU A 133 -20.60 19.97 -1.27
N PRO A 134 -21.92 20.18 -1.40
CA PRO A 134 -22.87 19.21 -1.94
C PRO A 134 -22.65 18.86 -3.42
N ASP A 135 -21.72 19.54 -4.11
CA ASP A 135 -21.41 19.34 -5.54
C ASP A 135 -19.96 18.87 -5.79
N SER A 136 -19.20 18.63 -4.72
CA SER A 136 -17.98 17.84 -4.84
C SER A 136 -18.42 16.39 -4.99
N GLY A 137 -18.47 15.85 -6.21
CA GLY A 137 -18.59 14.41 -6.49
C GLY A 137 -17.39 13.61 -5.94
N GLY A 138 -17.16 13.73 -4.63
CA GLY A 138 -15.87 13.61 -3.97
C GLY A 138 -15.56 12.16 -3.68
N HIS A 139 -14.58 11.63 -4.40
CA HIS A 139 -13.95 10.39 -4.02
C HIS A 139 -13.37 10.53 -2.61
N GLU A 140 -13.68 9.56 -1.76
CA GLU A 140 -13.07 9.41 -0.45
C GLU A 140 -11.54 9.47 -0.57
N ALA A 141 -10.87 10.20 0.32
CA ALA A 141 -9.42 10.33 0.31
C ALA A 141 -8.86 10.02 1.69
N TRP A 142 -7.66 9.43 1.70
CA TRP A 142 -6.93 9.07 2.90
C TRP A 142 -5.54 9.70 2.89
N LEU A 143 -4.96 9.81 4.08
CA LEU A 143 -3.55 10.11 4.27
C LEU A 143 -2.86 8.88 4.86
N LEU A 144 -1.83 8.41 4.16
CA LEU A 144 -0.84 7.46 4.68
C LEU A 144 0.32 8.27 5.29
N ILE A 145 0.56 8.07 6.58
CA ILE A 145 1.55 8.84 7.35
C ILE A 145 2.41 7.88 8.17
N LYS A 146 3.73 8.07 8.12
CA LYS A 146 4.68 7.37 8.99
C LYS A 146 4.62 7.96 10.39
N ALA A 147 4.52 7.12 11.43
CA ALA A 147 4.66 7.59 12.80
C ALA A 147 6.12 7.92 13.14
N ASN A 148 6.31 8.85 14.08
CA ASN A 148 7.63 9.27 14.55
C ASN A 148 8.22 8.26 15.56
N ASP A 149 8.42 7.02 15.11
CA ASP A 149 9.07 5.96 15.87
C ASP A 149 10.59 5.91 15.63
N ARG A 150 11.26 4.93 16.25
CA ARG A 150 12.72 4.72 16.13
C ARG A 150 13.21 4.37 14.73
N LEU A 151 12.32 3.96 13.81
CA LEU A 151 12.65 3.57 12.44
C LEU A 151 12.32 4.69 11.44
N ALA A 152 11.75 5.81 11.89
CA ALA A 152 11.47 6.97 11.07
C ALA A 152 12.75 7.58 10.48
N VAL A 153 12.74 7.85 9.17
CA VAL A 153 13.86 8.41 8.42
C VAL A 153 13.55 9.87 8.07
N ARG A 154 14.29 10.81 8.68
CA ARG A 154 14.15 12.24 8.41
C ARG A 154 15.16 12.71 7.36
N GLY A 155 14.78 13.71 6.56
CA GLY A 155 15.70 14.41 5.65
C GLY A 155 16.15 13.62 4.42
N ARG A 156 15.58 12.44 4.16
CA ARG A 156 15.71 11.75 2.88
C ARG A 156 14.45 11.95 2.03
N PRO A 157 14.58 11.94 0.68
CA PRO A 157 13.42 11.77 -0.19
C PRO A 157 12.64 10.52 0.23
N GLY A 158 11.31 10.54 0.13
CA GLY A 158 10.44 9.41 0.50
C GLY A 158 10.63 8.18 -0.41
N SER A 159 9.55 7.67 -1.01
CA SER A 159 9.66 6.55 -1.98
C SER A 159 10.74 6.81 -3.04
N PRO A 160 11.52 5.78 -3.44
CA PRO A 160 12.54 5.89 -4.48
C PRO A 160 11.91 6.21 -5.83
N ASP A 161 12.74 6.63 -6.79
CA ASP A 161 12.32 6.73 -8.19
C ASP A 161 11.73 5.38 -8.66
N PRO A 162 10.44 5.31 -9.01
CA PRO A 162 9.79 4.04 -9.27
C PRO A 162 10.32 3.33 -10.52
N TYR A 163 10.90 4.07 -11.49
CA TYR A 163 11.47 3.47 -12.70
C TYR A 163 12.78 2.72 -12.43
N HIS A 164 13.49 3.09 -11.37
CA HIS A 164 14.73 2.43 -10.92
C HIS A 164 14.51 1.49 -9.74
N ALA A 165 13.30 1.48 -9.18
CA ALA A 165 12.95 0.61 -8.08
C ALA A 165 12.90 -0.87 -8.52
N ARG A 166 13.32 -1.76 -7.62
CA ARG A 166 13.38 -3.20 -7.86
C ARG A 166 12.27 -3.93 -7.10
N SER A 167 11.71 -4.95 -7.72
CA SER A 167 10.78 -5.89 -7.10
C SER A 167 11.41 -6.56 -5.88
N ALA A 168 10.67 -6.63 -4.78
CA ALA A 168 11.02 -7.44 -3.62
C ALA A 168 10.91 -8.96 -3.90
N ARG A 169 10.16 -9.36 -4.94
CA ARG A 169 10.00 -10.77 -5.33
C ARG A 169 11.09 -11.25 -6.28
N THR A 170 11.40 -10.45 -7.30
CA THR A 170 12.24 -10.90 -8.43
C THR A 170 13.51 -10.08 -8.62
N GLY A 171 13.65 -8.94 -7.94
CA GLY A 171 14.72 -7.98 -8.17
C GLY A 171 14.60 -7.20 -9.49
N ARG A 172 13.57 -7.46 -10.30
CA ARG A 172 13.35 -6.81 -11.61
C ARG A 172 12.81 -5.40 -11.46
N THR A 173 13.14 -4.53 -12.41
CA THR A 173 12.50 -3.22 -12.58
C THR A 173 11.25 -3.31 -13.45
N LEU A 174 10.41 -2.27 -13.46
CA LEU A 174 9.27 -2.14 -14.37
C LEU A 174 9.67 -2.42 -15.83
N HIS A 175 10.75 -1.78 -16.31
CA HIS A 175 11.25 -1.97 -17.67
C HIS A 175 11.63 -3.44 -17.95
N GLN A 176 12.27 -4.11 -17.00
CA GLN A 176 12.66 -5.51 -17.16
C GLN A 176 11.43 -6.45 -17.24
N VAL A 177 10.39 -6.17 -16.45
CA VAL A 177 9.13 -6.92 -16.50
C VAL A 177 8.40 -6.68 -17.82
N ALA A 178 8.27 -5.42 -18.24
CA ALA A 178 7.64 -5.06 -19.51
C ALA A 178 8.37 -5.71 -20.70
N ALA A 179 9.70 -5.64 -20.73
CA ALA A 179 10.51 -6.24 -21.80
C ALA A 179 10.44 -7.78 -21.80
N ALA A 180 10.30 -8.41 -20.64
CA ALA A 180 10.13 -9.87 -20.56
C ALA A 180 8.76 -10.31 -21.11
N ALA A 181 7.68 -9.57 -20.80
CA ALA A 181 6.35 -9.85 -21.32
C ALA A 181 6.29 -9.71 -22.84
N ALA A 182 6.93 -8.67 -23.40
CA ALA A 182 6.99 -8.46 -24.85
C ALA A 182 7.66 -9.63 -25.58
N ARG A 183 8.76 -10.17 -25.05
CA ARG A 183 9.46 -11.32 -25.64
C ARG A 183 8.69 -12.64 -25.53
N GLY A 184 7.80 -12.77 -24.54
CA GLY A 184 6.98 -13.97 -24.34
C GLY A 184 5.73 -14.02 -25.21
N GLY A 185 5.33 -12.91 -25.83
CA GLY A 185 4.16 -12.82 -26.71
C GLY A 185 4.45 -13.00 -28.21
N GLU A 186 5.71 -13.20 -28.60
CA GLU A 186 6.14 -13.42 -30.00
C GLU A 186 6.27 -14.92 -30.35
N GLY A 187 5.71 -15.82 -29.53
CA GLY A 187 5.77 -17.28 -29.70
C GLY A 187 4.45 -17.92 -30.10
#